data_AF-A0A974ULE2-F1
#
_entry.id   AF-A0A974ULE2-F1
#
_cell.length_a   1.000
_cell.length_b   1.000
_cell.length_c   1.000
_cell.angle_alpha   90.00
_cell.angle_beta   90.00
_cell.angle_gamma   90.00
#
_symmetry.space_group_name_H-M   'P 1'
#
loop_
_entity.id
_entity.type
_entity.pdbx_description
1 polymer ?
#
loop_
_entity_poly.entity_id
_entity_poly.type
_entity_poly.pdbx_seq_one_letter_code
_entity_poly.pdbx_strand_id
1 'polypeptide(L)' 'MTTQTAIEPAAVAVIGGVDTRKNTHYAAATDGQGRLLGHREVPANDRGYADFWHGLRNTAK' A
#
# COMPACT_ATOMS: atom_id res chain seq x y z
N MET A 1 -11.32 -3.25 -41.26
CA MET A 1 -11.32 -2.37 -40.08
C MET A 1 -11.54 -3.26 -38.87
N THR A 2 -10.50 -3.48 -38.06
CA THR A 2 -10.60 -4.33 -36.86
C THR A 2 -10.61 -3.41 -35.66
N THR A 3 -11.70 -3.43 -34.90
CA THR A 3 -11.88 -2.58 -33.72
C THR A 3 -11.19 -3.23 -32.53
N GLN A 4 -10.20 -2.54 -31.94
CA GLN A 4 -9.54 -2.94 -30.70
C GLN A 4 -10.42 -2.47 -29.53
N THR A 5 -11.09 -3.39 -28.85
CA THR A 5 -11.73 -3.09 -27.56
C THR A 5 -10.62 -2.83 -26.54
N ALA A 6 -10.57 -1.62 -25.99
CA ALA A 6 -9.70 -1.30 -24.87
C ALA A 6 -10.30 -1.91 -23.59
N ILE A 7 -9.54 -2.76 -22.92
CA ILE A 7 -9.85 -3.23 -21.57
C ILE A 7 -9.36 -2.15 -20.60
N GLU A 8 -10.28 -1.34 -20.10
CA GLU A 8 -10.01 -0.45 -18.98
C GLU A 8 -9.53 -1.30 -17.78
N PRO A 9 -8.43 -0.93 -17.11
CA PRO A 9 -7.99 -1.66 -15.94
C PRO A 9 -9.09 -1.61 -14.88
N ALA A 10 -9.60 -2.78 -14.50
CA ALA A 10 -10.55 -2.87 -13.40
C ALA A 10 -9.91 -2.28 -12.14
N ALA A 11 -10.63 -1.39 -11.45
CA ALA A 11 -10.16 -0.83 -10.19
C ALA A 11 -9.87 -1.97 -9.20
N VAL A 12 -8.61 -2.12 -8.81
CA VAL A 12 -8.18 -3.14 -7.84
C VAL A 12 -8.38 -2.57 -6.44
N ALA A 13 -9.18 -3.24 -5.62
CA ALA A 13 -9.28 -2.90 -4.21
C ALA A 13 -7.94 -3.16 -3.52
N VAL A 14 -7.37 -2.12 -2.89
CA VAL A 14 -6.15 -2.21 -2.09
C VAL A 14 -6.52 -2.19 -0.62
N ILE A 15 -6.12 -3.22 0.10
CA ILE A 15 -6.38 -3.40 1.53
C ILE A 15 -5.05 -3.19 2.28
N GLY A 16 -5.02 -2.25 3.22
CA GLY A 16 -3.86 -1.97 4.05
C GLY A 16 -3.99 -2.55 5.45
N GLY A 17 -2.88 -3.00 6.04
CA GLY A 17 -2.80 -3.44 7.43
C GLY A 17 -1.50 -2.99 8.09
N VAL A 18 -1.53 -2.75 9.41
CA VAL A 18 -0.37 -2.37 10.21
C VAL A 18 -0.26 -3.28 11.43
N ASP A 19 0.87 -3.97 11.56
CA ASP A 19 1.29 -4.70 12.76
C ASP A 19 2.16 -3.77 13.62
N THR A 20 1.69 -3.48 14.83
CA THR A 20 2.40 -2.59 15.76
C THR A 20 3.19 -3.40 16.77
N ARG A 21 4.52 -3.25 16.74
CA ARG A 21 5.44 -3.79 17.75
C ARG A 21 6.05 -2.65 18.56
N LYS A 22 6.71 -2.99 19.67
CA LYS A 22 7.26 -2.01 20.62
C LYS A 22 8.17 -0.97 19.96
N ASN A 23 9.03 -1.40 19.03
CA ASN A 23 10.07 -0.55 18.45
C ASN A 23 9.86 -0.29 16.95
N THR A 24 8.95 -1.02 16.30
CA THR A 24 8.72 -0.94 14.86
C THR A 24 7.24 -1.13 14.53
N HIS A 25 6.84 -0.59 13.38
CA HIS A 25 5.54 -0.84 12.77
C HIS A 25 5.77 -1.43 11.39
N TYR A 26 5.07 -2.52 11.11
CA TYR A 26 5.13 -3.17 9.83
C TYR A 26 3.81 -2.94 9.10
N ALA A 27 3.85 -2.20 8.00
CA ALA A 27 2.70 -1.95 7.16
C ALA A 27 2.76 -2.81 5.90
N ALA A 28 1.63 -3.38 5.50
CA ALA A 28 1.48 -4.15 4.27
C ALA A 28 0.24 -3.71 3.50
N ALA A 29 0.31 -3.79 2.18
CA ALA A 29 -0.81 -3.61 1.28
C ALA A 29 -1.03 -4.89 0.47
N THR A 30 -2.27 -5.35 0.38
CA THR A 30 -2.68 -6.51 -0.42
C THR A 30 -3.80 -6.13 -1.38
N ASP A 31 -4.04 -6.95 -2.40
CA ASP A 31 -5.29 -6.87 -3.17
C ASP A 31 -6.44 -7.64 -2.50
N GLY A 32 -7.61 -7.62 -3.13
CA GLY A 32 -8.80 -8.35 -2.67
C GLY A 32 -8.69 -9.88 -2.67
N GLN A 33 -7.63 -10.44 -3.25
CA GLN A 33 -7.32 -11.87 -3.21
C GLN A 33 -6.26 -12.21 -2.14
N GLY A 34 -5.77 -11.20 -1.40
CA GLY A 34 -4.74 -11.35 -0.39
C GLY A 34 -3.31 -11.40 -0.95
N ARG A 35 -3.09 -11.07 -2.23
CA ARG A 35 -1.73 -11.02 -2.80
C ARG A 35 -1.02 -9.77 -2.31
N LEU A 36 0.22 -9.90 -1.84
CA LEU A 36 1.03 -8.80 -1.34
C LEU A 36 1.44 -7.86 -2.49
N LEU A 37 1.06 -6.59 -2.37
CA LEU A 37 1.41 -5.52 -3.31
C LEU A 37 2.66 -4.75 -2.85
N GLY A 38 2.90 -4.71 -1.55
CA GLY A 38 4.08 -4.08 -0.98
C GLY A 38 4.02 -4.04 0.54
N HIS A 39 5.16 -3.78 1.17
CA HIS A 39 5.26 -3.61 2.61
C HIS A 39 6.39 -2.67 3.00
N ARG A 40 6.33 -2.15 4.23
CA ARG A 40 7.40 -1.33 4.81
C ARG A 40 7.42 -1.48 6.32
N GLU A 41 8.63 -1.64 6.87
CA GLU A 41 8.86 -1.52 8.29
C GLU A 41 9.41 -0.13 8.62
N VAL A 42 8.85 0.51 9.65
CA VAL A 42 9.28 1.84 10.12
C VAL A 42 9.55 1.78 11.63
N PRO A 43 10.51 2.58 12.15
CA PRO A 43 10.68 2.74 13.59
C PRO A 43 9.41 3.29 14.25
N ALA A 44 9.06 2.80 15.44
CA ALA A 44 7.96 3.31 16.26
C ALA A 44 8.40 4.58 17.03
N ASN A 45 8.87 5.58 16.29
CA ASN A 45 9.25 6.88 16.81
C ASN A 45 8.72 7.99 15.88
N ASP A 46 8.79 9.25 16.34
CA ASP A 46 8.21 10.39 15.63
C ASP A 46 8.68 10.51 14.18
N ARG A 47 9.97 10.26 13.93
CA ARG A 47 10.53 10.27 12.58
C ARG A 47 9.94 9.15 11.72
N GLY A 48 9.86 7.93 12.26
CA GLY A 48 9.27 6.80 11.57
C GLY A 48 7.79 7.00 11.23
N TYR A 49 7.01 7.63 12.13
CA TYR A 49 5.63 8.02 11.84
C TYR A 49 5.53 9.09 10.75
N ALA A 50 6.39 10.12 10.78
CA ALA A 50 6.40 11.16 9.74
C ALA A 50 6.71 10.56 8.36
N ASP A 51 7.72 9.69 8.28
CA ASP A 51 8.10 8.99 7.05
C ASP A 51 6.98 8.05 6.56
N PHE A 52 6.26 7.40 7.50
CA PHE A 52 5.13 6.53 7.21
C PHE A 52 3.95 7.30 6.60
N TRP A 53 3.51 8.38 7.23
CA TRP A 53 2.40 9.21 6.73
C TRP A 53 2.73 9.89 5.40
N HIS A 54 3.96 10.37 5.25
CA HIS A 54 4.43 10.93 3.99
C HIS A 54 4.43 9.88 2.87
N GLY A 55 4.84 8.66 3.18
CA GLY A 55 4.74 7.51 2.27
C GLY A 55 3.30 7.29 1.82
N LEU A 56 2.38 7.03 2.77
CA LEU A 56 0.97 6.74 2.47
C LEU A 56 0.28 7.81 1.64
N ARG A 57 0.57 9.09 1.90
CA ARG A 57 -0.05 10.20 1.16
C ARG A 57 0.43 10.27 -0.30
N ASN A 58 1.64 9.81 -0.59
CA ASN A 58 2.26 9.95 -1.90
C ASN A 58 2.10 8.71 -2.78
N THR A 59 1.61 7.58 -2.26
CA THR A 59 1.35 6.34 -3.03
C THR A 59 0.03 6.37 -3.83
N ALA A 60 -0.77 7.43 -3.74
CA ALA A 60 -2.09 7.55 -4.38
C ALA A 60 -2.06 8.28 -5.75
N LYS A 61 -0.94 8.24 -6.48
CA LYS A 61 -0.80 8.82 -7.82
C LYS A 61 -0.44 7.78 -8.87
#